data_AF-A0A1Y1KAS4-F1
#
_entry.id   AF-A0A1Y1KAS4-F1
#
_cell.length_a   1.000
_cell.length_b   1.000
_cell.length_c   1.000
_cell.angle_alpha   90.00
_cell.angle_beta   90.00
_cell.angle_gamma   90.00
#
_symmetry.space_group_name_H-M   'P 1'
#
loop_
_entity.id
_entity.type
_entity.pdbx_description
1 polymer ?
#
loop_
_entity_poly.entity_id
_entity_poly.type
_entity_poly.pdbx_seq_one_letter_code
_entity_poly.pdbx_strand_id
1 'polypeptide(L)'
;EIGLIRSISLLRGVINSFFVFGTPFALFITFLSYVLFGKHITAEKVFVLNAFYNVIRLTMCSFFVRAVEQVSEVNVSLRRLNDFLLNDEKSQTICNEAEINTSKDQIIISHATAKWSELMSSNIFVDLNVRVKRGSTVAIIG
;
A
#
# COMPACT_ATOMS: atom_id res chain seq x y z
N GLU A 1 15.12 9.68 -9.82
CA GLU A 1 13.68 9.96 -9.95
C GLU A 1 13.21 10.13 -11.40
N ILE A 2 13.74 11.11 -12.15
CA ILE A 2 13.35 11.39 -13.55
C ILE A 2 13.55 10.18 -14.49
N GLY A 3 14.62 9.40 -14.29
CA GLY A 3 14.89 8.19 -15.09
C GLY A 3 13.81 7.11 -14.93
N LEU A 4 13.28 6.90 -13.71
CA LEU A 4 12.20 5.95 -13.46
C LEU A 4 10.90 6.39 -14.11
N ILE A 5 10.57 7.68 -14.00
CA ILE A 5 9.39 8.27 -14.66
C ILE A 5 9.49 8.08 -16.17
N ARG A 6 10.67 8.33 -16.76
CA ARG A 6 10.91 8.12 -18.19
C ARG A 6 10.74 6.64 -18.59
N SER A 7 11.29 5.71 -17.82
CA SER A 7 11.15 4.27 -18.11
C SER A 7 9.69 3.80 -18.01
N ILE A 8 8.94 4.26 -17.00
CA ILE A 8 7.51 3.94 -16.86
C ILE A 8 6.72 4.52 -18.03
N SER A 9 7.01 5.76 -18.44
CA SER A 9 6.35 6.38 -19.58
C SER A 9 6.61 5.62 -20.88
N LEU A 10 7.85 5.15 -21.09
CA LEU A 10 8.21 4.37 -22.28
C LEU A 10 7.51 3.02 -22.29
N LEU A 11 7.47 2.32 -21.14
CA LEU A 11 6.75 1.07 -20.99
C LEU A 11 5.25 1.23 -21.26
N ARG A 12 4.62 2.27 -20.70
CA ARG A 12 3.20 2.58 -20.97
C ARG A 12 2.96 2.86 -22.45
N GLY A 13 3.86 3.59 -23.10
CA GLY A 13 3.80 3.84 -24.54
C GLY A 13 3.80 2.55 -25.35
N VAL A 14 4.73 1.64 -25.06
CA VAL A 14 4.84 0.33 -25.71
C VAL A 14 3.58 -0.51 -25.48
N ILE A 15 3.07 -0.58 -24.25
CA ILE A 15 1.84 -1.31 -23.92
C ILE A 15 0.65 -0.75 -24.72
N ASN A 16 0.52 0.58 -24.80
CA ASN A 16 -0.55 1.22 -25.56
C ASN A 16 -0.44 0.92 -27.06
N SER A 17 0.77 0.89 -27.62
CA SER A 17 0.98 0.47 -29.01
C SER A 17 0.47 -0.95 -29.25
N PHE A 18 0.86 -1.91 -28.41
CA PHE A 18 0.36 -3.29 -28.52
C PHE A 18 -1.16 -3.38 -28.37
N PHE A 19 -1.75 -2.58 -27.49
CA PHE A 19 -3.20 -2.55 -27.31
C PHE A 19 -3.94 -2.08 -28.57
N VAL A 20 -3.43 -1.05 -29.25
CA VAL A 20 -4.00 -0.52 -30.50
C VAL A 20 -3.84 -1.53 -31.65
N PHE A 21 -2.68 -2.17 -31.78
CA PHE A 21 -2.41 -3.13 -32.87
C PHE A 21 -2.98 -4.53 -32.62
N GLY A 22 -3.25 -4.91 -31.36
CA GLY A 22 -3.62 -6.28 -31.01
C GLY A 22 -4.95 -6.73 -31.61
N THR A 23 -5.96 -5.86 -31.63
CA THR A 23 -7.30 -6.20 -32.18
C THR A 23 -7.28 -6.42 -33.69
N PRO A 24 -6.76 -5.48 -34.52
CA PRO A 24 -6.67 -5.71 -35.95
C PRO A 24 -5.74 -6.87 -36.31
N PHE A 25 -4.67 -7.11 -35.54
CA PHE A 25 -3.79 -8.26 -35.74
C PHE A 25 -4.50 -9.60 -35.47
N ALA A 26 -5.28 -9.69 -34.39
CA ALA A 26 -6.06 -10.88 -34.09
C ALA A 26 -7.11 -11.15 -35.19
N LEU A 27 -7.84 -10.12 -35.64
CA LEU A 27 -8.78 -10.23 -36.75
C LEU A 27 -8.09 -10.68 -38.05
N PHE A 28 -6.90 -10.16 -38.35
CA PHE A 28 -6.11 -10.59 -39.50
C PHE A 28 -5.78 -12.09 -39.44
N ILE A 29 -5.34 -12.60 -38.28
CA ILE A 29 -5.06 -14.03 -38.10
C ILE A 29 -6.34 -14.85 -38.28
N THR A 30 -7.47 -14.40 -37.74
CA THR A 30 -8.76 -15.10 -37.88
C THR A 30 -9.18 -15.18 -39.35
N PHE A 31 -9.10 -14.08 -40.09
CA PHE A 31 -9.41 -14.08 -41.52
C PHE A 31 -8.43 -14.93 -42.32
N LEU A 32 -7.14 -14.83 -42.05
CA LEU A 32 -6.11 -15.63 -42.70
C LEU A 32 -6.35 -17.14 -42.49
N SER A 33 -6.62 -17.55 -41.26
CA SER A 33 -6.98 -18.94 -40.94
C SER A 33 -8.24 -19.38 -41.69
N TYR A 34 -9.25 -18.52 -41.74
CA TYR A 34 -10.51 -18.83 -42.42
C TYR A 34 -10.35 -19.04 -43.94
N VAL A 35 -9.46 -18.27 -44.59
CA VAL A 35 -9.09 -18.47 -46.01
C VAL A 35 -8.28 -19.74 -46.19
N LEU A 36 -7.34 -20.03 -45.30
CA LEU A 36 -6.51 -21.25 -45.35
C LEU A 36 -7.35 -22.53 -45.28
N PHE A 37 -8.48 -22.52 -44.57
CA PHE A 37 -9.45 -23.61 -44.55
C PHE A 37 -10.33 -23.71 -45.80
N GLY A 38 -10.05 -22.93 -46.85
CA GLY A 38 -10.75 -22.98 -48.14
C GLY A 38 -12.16 -22.36 -48.11
N LYS A 39 -12.49 -21.56 -47.09
CA LYS A 39 -13.81 -20.90 -47.00
C LYS A 39 -13.76 -19.48 -47.56
N HIS A 40 -14.87 -19.06 -48.19
CA HIS A 40 -15.01 -17.71 -48.71
C HIS A 40 -15.38 -16.70 -47.62
N ILE A 41 -14.61 -15.61 -47.54
CA ILE A 41 -14.89 -14.46 -46.68
C ILE A 41 -15.97 -13.60 -47.35
N THR A 42 -17.04 -13.33 -46.60
CA THR A 42 -18.13 -12.42 -47.01
C THR A 42 -18.12 -11.20 -46.10
N ALA A 43 -18.49 -10.02 -46.62
CA ALA A 43 -18.54 -8.77 -45.87
C ALA A 43 -19.41 -8.86 -44.59
N GLU A 44 -20.51 -9.60 -44.64
CA GLU A 44 -21.38 -9.87 -43.49
C GLU A 44 -20.61 -10.50 -42.32
N LYS A 45 -19.81 -11.54 -42.58
CA LYS A 45 -19.04 -12.25 -41.55
C LYS A 45 -17.95 -11.38 -40.95
N VAL A 46 -17.28 -10.57 -41.78
CA VAL A 46 -16.23 -9.64 -41.35
C VAL A 46 -16.80 -8.59 -40.41
N PHE A 47 -17.95 -8.01 -40.76
CA PHE A 47 -18.62 -7.00 -39.95
C PHE A 47 -19.03 -7.54 -38.57
N VAL A 48 -19.64 -8.74 -38.54
CA VAL A 48 -20.05 -9.41 -37.30
C VAL A 48 -18.83 -9.78 -36.43
N LEU A 49 -17.77 -10.33 -37.02
CA LEU A 49 -16.53 -10.66 -36.29
C LEU A 49 -15.90 -9.40 -35.69
N ASN A 50 -15.84 -8.30 -36.44
CA ASN A 50 -15.31 -7.03 -35.93
C ASN A 50 -16.12 -6.51 -34.72
N ALA A 51 -17.45 -6.64 -34.75
CA ALA A 51 -18.31 -6.28 -33.62
C ALA A 51 -18.00 -7.14 -32.38
N PHE A 52 -17.90 -8.47 -32.54
CA PHE A 52 -17.57 -9.37 -31.43
C PHE A 52 -16.19 -9.10 -30.83
N TYR A 53 -15.17 -8.89 -31.66
CA TYR A 53 -13.82 -8.58 -31.20
C TYR A 53 -13.77 -7.26 -30.41
N ASN A 54 -14.58 -6.26 -30.78
CA ASN A 54 -14.69 -5.03 -30.00
C ASN A 54 -15.27 -5.26 -28.59
N VAL A 55 -16.30 -6.11 -28.47
CA VAL A 55 -16.89 -6.46 -27.17
C VAL A 55 -15.88 -7.22 -26.32
N ILE A 56 -15.25 -8.26 -26.89
CA ILE A 56 -14.25 -9.08 -26.18
C ILE A 56 -13.06 -8.22 -25.73
N ARG A 57 -12.58 -7.30 -26.58
CA ARG A 57 -11.50 -6.37 -26.23
C ARG A 57 -11.86 -5.56 -25.00
N LEU A 58 -13.08 -5.01 -24.95
CA LEU A 58 -13.52 -4.20 -23.83
C LEU A 58 -13.58 -5.02 -22.54
N THR A 59 -14.18 -6.21 -22.59
CA THR A 59 -14.35 -7.05 -21.39
C THR A 59 -13.04 -7.66 -20.91
N MET A 60 -12.26 -8.28 -21.80
CA MET A 60 -11.08 -9.07 -21.43
C MET A 60 -9.79 -8.27 -21.38
N CYS A 61 -9.61 -7.28 -22.27
CA CYS A 61 -8.37 -6.52 -22.31
C CYS A 61 -8.44 -5.22 -21.48
N SER A 62 -9.63 -4.75 -21.11
CA SER A 62 -9.78 -3.56 -20.27
C SER A 62 -10.33 -3.88 -18.88
N PHE A 63 -11.59 -4.34 -18.78
CA PHE A 63 -12.22 -4.55 -17.46
C PHE A 63 -11.54 -5.64 -16.65
N PHE A 64 -11.25 -6.79 -17.27
CA PHE A 64 -10.59 -7.89 -16.58
C PHE A 64 -9.18 -7.52 -16.10
N VAL A 65 -8.36 -6.89 -16.96
CA VAL A 65 -7.01 -6.44 -16.58
C VAL A 65 -7.07 -5.45 -15.41
N ARG A 66 -8.00 -4.49 -15.46
CA ARG A 66 -8.21 -3.52 -14.37
C ARG A 66 -8.65 -4.19 -13.07
N ALA A 67 -9.52 -5.20 -13.14
CA ALA A 67 -9.94 -5.94 -11.96
C ALA A 67 -8.75 -6.64 -11.29
N VAL A 68 -7.86 -7.26 -12.07
CA VAL A 68 -6.64 -7.89 -11.55
C VAL A 68 -5.70 -6.87 -10.90
N GLU A 69 -5.50 -5.73 -11.54
CA GLU A 69 -4.70 -4.62 -10.99
C GLU A 69 -5.25 -4.17 -9.63
N GLN A 70 -6.56 -3.94 -9.55
CA GLN A 70 -7.21 -3.49 -8.32
C GLN A 70 -7.14 -4.53 -7.20
N VAL A 71 -7.32 -5.82 -7.52
CA VAL A 71 -7.17 -6.90 -6.53
C VAL A 71 -5.74 -6.95 -5.98
N SER A 72 -4.73 -6.77 -6.84
CA SER A 72 -3.34 -6.73 -6.41
C SER A 72 -3.07 -5.55 -5.47
N GLU A 73 -3.57 -4.37 -5.81
CA GLU A 73 -3.41 -3.16 -4.98
C GLU A 73 -4.11 -3.30 -3.63
N VAL A 74 -5.34 -3.83 -3.62
CA VAL A 74 -6.11 -4.08 -2.39
C VAL A 74 -5.39 -5.10 -1.51
N ASN A 75 -4.86 -6.18 -2.08
CA ASN A 75 -4.17 -7.21 -1.30
C ASN A 75 -2.92 -6.67 -0.58
N VAL A 76 -2.10 -5.87 -1.28
CA VAL A 76 -0.94 -5.22 -0.67
C VAL A 76 -1.36 -4.21 0.41
N SER A 77 -2.43 -3.47 0.15
CA SER A 77 -2.97 -2.48 1.11
C SER A 77 -3.51 -3.15 2.38
N LEU A 78 -4.27 -4.23 2.23
CA LEU A 78 -4.79 -5.03 3.34
C LEU A 78 -3.66 -5.62 4.18
N ARG A 79 -2.60 -6.13 3.55
CA ARG A 79 -1.44 -6.64 4.28
C ARG A 79 -0.79 -5.57 5.15
N ARG A 80 -0.55 -4.37 4.61
CA ARG A 80 0.02 -3.26 5.40
C ARG A 80 -0.90 -2.83 6.54
N LEU A 81 -2.21 -2.81 6.29
CA LEU A 81 -3.20 -2.51 7.33
C LEU A 81 -3.17 -3.55 8.43
N ASN A 82 -3.11 -4.84 8.06
CA ASN A 82 -3.01 -5.92 9.02
C ASN A 82 -1.72 -5.83 9.86
N ASP A 83 -0.58 -5.59 9.21
CA ASP A 83 0.69 -5.39 9.91
C ASP A 83 0.64 -4.19 10.87
N PHE A 84 -0.10 -3.13 10.51
CA PHE A 84 -0.30 -1.97 11.39
C PHE A 84 -1.17 -2.30 12.61
N LEU A 85 -2.28 -3.01 12.41
CA LEU A 85 -3.24 -3.36 13.46
C LEU A 85 -2.68 -4.40 14.45
N LEU A 86 -1.70 -5.19 14.04
CA LEU A 86 -1.03 -6.19 14.87
C LEU A 86 0.18 -5.64 15.64
N ASN A 87 0.44 -4.33 15.58
CA ASN A 87 1.51 -3.73 16.39
C ASN A 87 1.18 -3.82 17.88
N ASP A 88 2.23 -3.91 18.70
CA ASP A 88 2.10 -3.95 20.15
C ASP A 88 1.44 -2.66 20.68
N GLU A 89 0.35 -2.82 21.41
CA GLU A 89 -0.28 -1.72 22.12
C GLU A 89 0.40 -1.49 23.47
N LYS A 90 0.65 -0.22 23.81
CA LYS A 90 1.11 0.14 25.16
C LYS A 90 -0.04 -0.09 26.13
N SER A 91 0.17 -0.97 27.12
CA SER A 91 -0.77 -1.12 28.24
C SER A 91 -1.05 0.25 28.86
N GLN A 92 -2.29 0.74 28.73
CA GLN A 92 -2.77 1.83 29.55
C GLN A 92 -2.91 1.28 30.96
N THR A 93 -1.92 1.54 31.81
CA THR A 93 -2.16 1.52 33.24
C THR A 93 -3.21 2.60 33.48
N ILE A 94 -4.47 2.17 33.64
CA ILE A 94 -5.52 3.03 34.17
C ILE A 94 -5.02 3.39 35.57
N CYS A 95 -4.41 4.57 35.69
CA CYS A 95 -4.18 5.17 36.99
C CYS A 95 -5.58 5.49 37.50
N ASN A 96 -6.18 4.56 38.25
CA ASN A 96 -7.33 4.85 39.09
C ASN A 96 -7.01 6.17 39.78
N GLU A 97 -7.90 7.16 39.64
CA GLU A 97 -7.73 8.50 40.20
C GLU A 97 -7.16 8.38 41.61
N ALA A 98 -5.86 8.68 41.72
CA ALA A 98 -5.18 8.58 42.99
C ALA A 98 -5.83 9.63 43.89
N GLU A 99 -6.43 9.18 44.99
CA GLU A 99 -6.90 10.05 46.06
C GLU A 99 -5.85 11.13 46.32
N ILE A 100 -6.27 12.39 46.32
CA ILE A 100 -5.40 13.56 46.50
C ILE A 100 -4.84 13.52 47.92
N ASN A 101 -3.78 12.75 48.11
CA ASN A 101 -3.00 12.79 49.34
C ASN A 101 -2.22 14.10 49.36
N THR A 102 -2.38 14.86 50.44
CA THR A 102 -1.72 16.16 50.65
C THR A 102 -0.25 15.97 51.04
N SER A 103 0.52 15.24 50.23
CA SER A 103 1.98 15.09 50.42
C SER A 103 2.72 16.33 49.93
N LYS A 104 3.84 16.67 50.60
CA LYS A 104 4.70 17.82 50.25
C LYS A 104 5.40 17.68 48.90
N ASP A 105 5.61 16.43 48.48
CA ASP A 105 6.19 16.07 47.19
C ASP A 105 5.08 15.53 46.28
N GLN A 106 4.98 16.09 45.07
CA GLN A 106 3.92 15.77 44.11
C GLN A 106 4.43 14.90 42.95
N ILE A 107 5.71 15.05 42.57
CA ILE A 107 6.35 14.23 41.53
C ILE A 107 7.58 13.58 42.16
N ILE A 108 7.58 12.26 42.23
CA ILE A 108 8.70 11.46 42.72
C ILE A 108 9.01 10.42 41.65
N ILE A 109 10.23 10.48 41.12
CA ILE A 109 10.82 9.49 40.24
C ILE A 109 11.99 8.89 41.03
N SER A 110 11.96 7.59 41.28
CA SER A 110 13.01 6.90 42.03
C SER A 110 13.55 5.74 41.21
N HIS A 111 14.87 5.68 41.07
CA HIS A 111 15.62 4.62 40.39
C HIS A 111 15.11 4.32 38.97
N ALA A 112 14.65 5.36 38.24
CA ALA A 112 14.08 5.16 36.92
C ALA A 112 15.15 4.86 35.87
N THR A 113 14.94 3.80 35.11
CA THR A 113 15.78 3.38 33.99
C THR A 113 14.91 3.28 32.75
N ALA A 114 15.35 3.88 31.64
CA ALA A 114 14.52 3.97 30.43
C ALA A 114 15.32 3.75 29.15
N LYS A 115 14.66 3.10 28.19
CA LYS A 115 15.12 2.81 26.83
C LYS A 115 13.99 3.13 25.84
N TRP A 116 14.31 3.68 24.67
CA TRP A 116 13.30 4.00 23.64
C TRP A 116 12.75 2.76 22.93
N SER A 117 13.60 1.75 22.76
CA SER A 117 13.25 0.50 22.11
C SER A 117 13.94 -0.64 22.85
N GLU A 118 13.29 -1.81 22.85
CA GLU A 118 13.86 -3.01 23.44
C GLU A 118 15.09 -3.51 22.68
N LEU A 119 15.25 -3.10 21.42
CA LEU A 119 16.37 -3.44 20.54
C LEU A 119 17.65 -2.64 20.86
N MET A 120 17.55 -1.60 21.70
CA MET A 120 18.69 -0.74 22.01
C MET A 120 19.60 -1.43 23.04
N SER A 121 20.90 -1.46 22.77
CA SER A 121 21.89 -2.12 23.63
C SER A 121 22.21 -1.35 24.92
N SER A 122 21.98 -0.04 24.93
CA SER A 122 22.23 0.83 26.08
C SER A 122 20.96 1.54 26.53
N ASN A 123 20.85 1.73 27.84
CA ASN A 123 19.82 2.57 28.45
C ASN A 123 20.19 4.04 28.30
N ILE A 124 19.19 4.90 28.12
CA ILE A 124 19.39 6.36 27.98
C ILE A 124 19.42 7.03 29.35
N PHE A 125 18.52 6.59 30.23
CA PHE A 125 18.55 6.95 31.63
C PHE A 125 18.86 5.70 32.45
N VAL A 126 19.79 5.84 33.38
CA VAL A 126 20.15 4.82 34.37
C VAL A 126 20.07 5.49 35.73
N ASP A 127 19.27 4.92 36.62
CA ASP A 127 19.14 5.36 38.02
C ASP A 127 18.74 6.85 38.19
N LEU A 128 17.74 7.30 37.42
CA LEU A 128 17.23 8.67 37.53
C LEU A 128 16.38 8.84 38.80
N ASN A 129 16.83 9.73 39.68
CA ASN A 129 16.17 10.09 40.93
C ASN A 129 15.79 11.58 40.92
N VAL A 130 14.49 11.89 40.84
CA VAL A 130 13.97 13.25 40.79
C VAL A 130 12.83 13.42 41.79
N ARG A 131 12.89 14.46 42.62
CA ARG A 131 11.86 14.80 43.61
C ARG A 131 11.49 16.27 43.46
N VAL A 132 10.24 16.53 43.08
CA VAL A 132 9.72 17.89 42.90
C VAL A 132 8.62 18.16 43.92
N LYS A 133 8.79 19.27 44.63
CA LYS A 133 7.86 19.76 45.64
C LYS A 133 6.69 20.46 44.99
N ARG A 134 5.55 20.49 45.68
CA ARG A 134 4.39 21.25 45.22
C ARG A 134 4.72 22.76 45.18
N GLY A 135 4.44 23.41 44.06
CA GLY A 135 4.66 24.86 43.89
C GLY A 135 6.10 25.28 43.57
N SER A 136 7.01 24.34 43.28
CA SER A 136 8.37 24.67 42.84
C SER A 136 8.54 24.52 41.32
N THR A 137 9.22 25.47 40.69
CA THR A 137 9.65 25.40 39.28
C THR A 137 11.05 24.81 39.21
N VAL A 138 11.25 23.78 38.39
CA VAL A 138 12.54 23.12 38.18
C VAL A 138 12.92 23.25 36.70
N ALA A 139 14.18 23.57 36.43
CA ALA A 139 14.73 23.58 35.08
C ALA A 139 15.62 22.34 34.89
N ILE A 140 15.47 21.66 33.75
CA ILE A 140 16.41 20.62 33.31
C ILE A 140 17.43 21.32 32.43
N ILE A 141 18.71 21.20 32.80
CA ILE A 141 19.83 21.74 32.05
C ILE A 141 20.67 20.56 31.59
N GLY A 142 20.97 20.50 30.30
CA GLY A 142 21.71 19.42 29.64
C GLY A 142 22.12 19.83 28.24
#